data_AF-A0A7S7W9B6-F1
#
_entry.id   AF-A0A7S7W9B6-F1
#
_cell.length_a   1.000
_cell.length_b   1.000
_cell.length_c   1.000
_cell.angle_alpha   90.00
_cell.angle_beta   90.00
_cell.angle_gamma   90.00
#
_symmetry.space_group_name_H-M   'P 1'
#
loop_
_entity.id
_entity.type
_entity.pdbx_description
1 polymer ?
#
loop_
_entity_poly.entity_id
_entity_poly.type
_entity_poly.pdbx_seq_one_letter_code
_entity_poly.pdbx_strand_id
1 'polypeptide(L)'
;MGKPAVSRDAFRGLFAFYAARAHHDHDSKGEHCLLRLFRSAEDIPETLLLQWSDRTELLGSETVGRLMDPLVRQITRGNAQYDHASDFLHTLLRDLGQKVQ
;
A
#
# COMPACT_ATOMS: atom_id res chain seq x y z
N MET A 1 10.01 -12.79 21.88
CA MET A 1 10.36 -11.54 21.18
C MET A 1 9.30 -11.32 20.12
N GLY A 2 8.62 -10.16 20.14
CA GLY A 2 7.58 -9.86 19.16
C GLY A 2 8.15 -9.73 17.76
N LYS A 3 7.44 -10.25 16.77
CA LYS A 3 7.85 -10.17 15.37
C LYS A 3 7.97 -8.70 14.94
N PRO A 4 9.02 -8.31 14.20
CA PRO A 4 9.14 -6.94 13.73
C PRO A 4 8.04 -6.65 12.71
N ALA A 5 7.33 -5.54 12.90
CA ALA A 5 6.43 -5.00 11.90
C ALA A 5 7.19 -4.74 10.59
N VAL A 6 6.48 -4.70 9.48
CA VAL A 6 7.02 -4.14 8.23
C VAL A 6 7.49 -2.72 8.52
N SER A 7 8.74 -2.39 8.17
CA SER A 7 9.27 -1.06 8.42
C SER A 7 8.56 -0.02 7.55
N ARG A 8 8.51 1.23 8.03
CA ARG A 8 8.02 2.38 7.24
C ARG A 8 8.76 2.47 5.91
N ASP A 9 10.06 2.25 5.90
CA ASP A 9 10.87 2.27 4.67
C ASP A 9 10.49 1.16 3.69
N ALA A 10 10.18 -0.04 4.17
CA ALA A 10 9.71 -1.11 3.31
C ALA A 10 8.35 -0.77 2.69
N PHE A 11 7.44 -0.19 3.47
CA PHE A 11 6.15 0.27 2.97
C PHE A 11 6.30 1.45 1.99
N ARG A 12 7.22 2.38 2.27
CA ARG A 12 7.57 3.47 1.37
C ARG A 12 8.15 2.95 0.05
N GLY A 13 9.01 1.93 0.09
CA GLY A 13 9.58 1.27 -1.08
C GLY A 13 8.53 0.67 -2.02
N LEU A 14 7.40 0.19 -1.47
CA LEU A 14 6.27 -0.31 -2.24
C LEU A 14 5.66 0.77 -3.14
N PHE A 15 5.45 1.98 -2.61
CA PHE A 15 4.96 3.11 -3.42
C PHE A 15 5.98 3.54 -4.48
N ALA A 16 7.28 3.54 -4.15
CA ALA A 16 8.32 3.84 -5.14
C ALA A 16 8.31 2.85 -6.31
N PHE A 17 8.14 1.55 -6.03
CA PHE A 17 8.05 0.52 -7.06
C PHE A 17 6.88 0.80 -8.03
N TYR A 18 5.69 1.09 -7.50
CA TYR A 18 4.54 1.38 -8.35
C TYR A 18 4.63 2.74 -9.05
N ALA A 19 5.23 3.75 -8.42
CA ALA A 19 5.48 5.04 -9.06
C ALA A 19 6.43 4.89 -10.24
N ALA A 20 7.52 4.12 -10.08
CA ALA A 20 8.45 3.81 -11.17
C ALA A 20 7.77 3.04 -12.32
N ARG A 21 6.85 2.12 -11.99
CA ARG A 21 6.03 1.43 -12.99
C ARG A 21 5.11 2.39 -13.74
N ALA A 22 4.39 3.26 -13.03
CA ALA A 22 3.52 4.26 -13.64
C ALA A 22 4.30 5.24 -14.54
N HIS A 23 5.51 5.62 -14.12
CA HIS A 23 6.43 6.43 -14.92
C HIS A 23 6.81 5.73 -16.23
N HIS A 24 7.19 4.45 -16.16
CA HIS A 24 7.52 3.63 -17.33
C HIS A 24 6.33 3.49 -18.29
N ASP A 25 5.11 3.40 -17.75
CA ASP A 25 3.87 3.29 -18.53
C ASP A 25 3.35 4.66 -19.03
N HIS A 26 4.13 5.74 -18.86
CA HIS A 26 3.78 7.13 -19.20
C HIS A 26 2.49 7.65 -18.54
N ASP A 27 2.10 7.07 -17.40
CA ASP A 27 0.95 7.50 -16.60
C ASP A 27 1.36 8.56 -15.56
N SER A 28 1.53 9.80 -16.04
CA SER A 28 1.96 10.94 -15.21
C SER A 28 1.01 11.25 -14.03
N LYS A 29 -0.29 10.99 -14.18
CA LYS A 29 -1.27 11.17 -13.10
C LYS A 29 -1.10 10.11 -12.04
N GLY A 30 -0.98 8.85 -12.44
CA GLY A 30 -0.75 7.75 -11.52
C GLY A 30 0.57 7.85 -10.79
N GLU A 31 1.64 8.23 -11.49
CA GLU A 31 2.93 8.54 -10.90
C GLU A 31 2.79 9.64 -9.83
N HIS A 32 2.15 10.75 -10.14
CA HIS A 32 1.96 11.85 -9.20
C HIS A 32 1.19 11.43 -7.94
N CYS A 33 0.10 10.68 -8.10
CA CYS A 33 -0.68 10.16 -6.98
C CYS A 33 0.15 9.25 -6.07
N LEU A 34 0.94 8.34 -6.63
CA LEU A 34 1.79 7.42 -5.87
C LEU A 34 2.96 8.13 -5.19
N LEU A 35 3.56 9.13 -5.84
CA LEU A 35 4.60 9.97 -5.24
C LEU A 35 4.07 10.80 -4.05
N ARG A 36 2.79 11.19 -4.08
CA ARG A 36 2.16 11.84 -2.92
C ARG A 36 2.07 10.90 -1.73
N LEU A 37 1.63 9.65 -1.95
CA LEU A 37 1.57 8.63 -0.90
C LEU A 37 2.95 8.28 -0.37
N PHE A 38 3.93 8.12 -1.26
CA PHE A 38 5.33 7.90 -0.90
C PHE A 38 5.85 8.95 0.10
N ARG A 39 5.56 10.23 -0.13
CA ARG A 39 5.97 11.33 0.77
C ARG A 39 5.30 11.25 2.14
N SER A 40 4.02 10.86 2.19
CA SER A 40 3.28 10.73 3.46
C SER A 40 3.51 9.41 4.21
N ALA A 41 4.34 8.50 3.70
CA ALA A 41 4.56 7.19 4.32
C ALA A 41 5.22 7.26 5.70
N GLU A 42 5.88 8.39 6.01
CA GLU A 42 6.46 8.65 7.34
C GLU A 42 5.39 8.82 8.42
N ASP A 43 4.20 9.29 8.03
CA ASP A 43 3.08 9.54 8.95
C ASP A 43 2.32 8.27 9.35
N ILE A 44 2.75 7.09 8.88
CA ILE A 44 2.07 5.83 9.18
C ILE A 44 2.31 5.43 10.65
N PRO A 45 1.24 5.24 11.43
CA PRO A 45 1.29 4.65 12.77
C PRO A 45 1.88 3.24 12.79
N GLU A 46 2.71 2.93 13.78
CA GLU A 46 3.32 1.59 13.93
C GLU A 46 2.29 0.49 14.12
N THR A 47 1.18 0.81 14.79
CA THR A 47 0.07 -0.12 14.99
C THR A 47 -0.54 -0.59 13.67
N LEU A 48 -0.56 0.24 12.63
CA LEU A 48 -1.05 -0.14 11.31
C LEU A 48 -0.05 -1.01 10.56
N LEU A 49 1.24 -0.73 10.69
CA LEU A 49 2.29 -1.57 10.12
C LEU A 49 2.35 -2.97 10.76
N LEU A 50 2.06 -3.05 12.07
CA LEU A 50 1.90 -4.32 12.78
C LEU A 50 0.71 -5.10 12.21
N GLN A 51 -0.47 -4.47 12.11
CA GLN A 51 -1.66 -5.11 11.53
C GLN A 51 -1.42 -5.59 10.09
N TRP A 52 -0.70 -4.81 9.29
CA TRP A 52 -0.28 -5.20 7.95
C TRP A 52 0.63 -6.41 7.95
N SER A 53 1.66 -6.41 8.81
CA SER A 53 2.57 -7.55 8.96
C SER A 53 1.81 -8.83 9.33
N ASP A 54 0.89 -8.75 10.30
CA ASP A 54 0.11 -9.90 10.76
C ASP A 54 -0.82 -10.43 9.64
N ARG A 55 -1.49 -9.54 8.90
CA ARG A 55 -2.40 -9.92 7.81
C ARG A 55 -1.66 -10.48 6.61
N THR A 56 -0.52 -9.90 6.24
CA THR A 56 0.26 -10.36 5.09
C THR A 56 0.92 -11.71 5.34
N GLU A 57 1.37 -11.98 6.57
CA GLU A 57 1.82 -13.31 6.97
C GLU A 57 0.71 -14.34 6.88
N LEU A 58 -0.48 -14.02 7.40
CA LEU A 58 -1.62 -14.93 7.39
C LEU A 58 -2.08 -15.30 5.97
N LEU A 59 -2.11 -14.32 5.07
CA LEU A 59 -2.66 -14.48 3.72
C LEU A 59 -1.62 -14.91 2.67
N GLY A 60 -0.33 -14.72 2.97
CA GLY A 60 0.78 -14.96 2.05
C GLY A 60 0.95 -13.87 0.98
N SER A 61 2.17 -13.75 0.47
CA SER A 61 2.58 -12.70 -0.48
C SER A 61 1.79 -12.71 -1.79
N GLU A 62 1.43 -13.88 -2.31
CA GLU A 62 0.66 -14.01 -3.55
C GLU A 62 -0.74 -13.41 -3.43
N THR A 63 -1.46 -13.74 -2.34
CA THR A 63 -2.81 -13.22 -2.07
C THR A 63 -2.78 -11.71 -1.89
N VAL A 64 -1.77 -11.21 -1.18
CA VAL A 64 -1.55 -9.77 -0.96
C VAL A 64 -1.30 -9.06 -2.29
N GLY A 65 -0.45 -9.60 -3.17
CA GLY A 65 -0.19 -9.04 -4.49
C GLY A 65 -1.45 -8.93 -5.36
N ARG A 66 -2.29 -9.98 -5.37
CA ARG A 66 -3.56 -10.00 -6.11
C ARG A 66 -4.57 -8.96 -5.62
N LEU A 67 -4.49 -8.57 -4.35
CA LEU A 67 -5.34 -7.56 -3.73
C LEU A 67 -4.82 -6.14 -3.92
N MET A 68 -3.51 -5.99 -3.84
CA MET A 68 -2.82 -4.72 -4.01
C MET A 68 -2.91 -4.18 -5.45
N ASP A 69 -2.71 -5.03 -6.46
CA ASP A 69 -2.63 -4.58 -7.86
C ASP A 69 -3.92 -3.84 -8.33
N PRO A 70 -5.14 -4.32 -8.03
CA PRO A 70 -6.37 -3.57 -8.33
C PRO A 70 -6.47 -2.23 -7.60
N LEU A 71 -6.11 -2.19 -6.31
CA LEU A 71 -6.16 -0.98 -5.49
C LEU A 71 -5.20 0.08 -6.03
N VAL A 72 -3.98 -0.31 -6.38
CA VAL A 72 -3.01 0.59 -7.01
C VAL A 72 -3.51 1.06 -8.36
N ARG A 73 -4.09 0.19 -9.18
CA ARG A 73 -4.69 0.60 -10.48
C ARG A 73 -5.84 1.58 -10.32
N GLN A 74 -6.63 1.49 -9.25
CA GLN A 74 -7.67 2.47 -8.99
C GLN A 74 -7.07 3.85 -8.69
N ILE A 75 -5.97 3.89 -7.94
CA ILE A 75 -5.23 5.14 -7.67
C ILE A 75 -4.66 5.72 -8.96
N THR A 76 -3.99 4.88 -9.76
CA THR A 76 -3.33 5.38 -10.97
C THR A 76 -4.33 5.87 -12.03
N ARG A 77 -5.49 5.19 -12.15
CA ARG A 77 -6.59 5.63 -13.03
C ARG A 77 -7.39 6.83 -12.50
N GLY A 78 -7.11 7.30 -11.29
CA GLY A 78 -7.86 8.39 -10.64
C GLY A 78 -9.26 7.99 -10.16
N ASN A 79 -9.54 6.68 -10.06
CA ASN A 79 -10.81 6.16 -9.54
C ASN A 79 -10.83 6.13 -8.00
N ALA A 80 -9.67 6.19 -7.36
CA ALA A 80 -9.51 6.31 -5.92
C ALA A 80 -8.42 7.35 -5.63
N GLN A 81 -8.62 8.13 -4.57
CA GLN A 81 -7.65 9.13 -4.13
C GLN A 81 -7.51 9.04 -2.62
N TYR A 82 -6.27 8.98 -2.16
CA TYR A 82 -5.91 8.95 -0.74
C TYR A 82 -5.04 10.16 -0.46
N ASP A 83 -5.32 10.86 0.62
CA ASP A 83 -4.56 12.04 1.01
C ASP A 83 -3.32 11.64 1.81
N HIS A 84 -3.40 10.55 2.60
CA HIS A 84 -2.28 9.97 3.31
C HIS A 84 -2.08 8.47 3.02
N ALA A 85 -0.83 8.01 3.14
CA ALA A 85 -0.48 6.60 3.03
C ALA A 85 -1.17 5.72 4.08
N SER A 86 -1.48 6.28 5.26
CA SER A 86 -2.27 5.63 6.31
C SER A 86 -3.71 5.35 5.86
N ASP A 87 -4.36 6.25 5.12
CA ASP A 87 -5.72 6.06 4.61
C ASP A 87 -5.77 4.91 3.58
N PHE A 88 -4.76 4.88 2.71
CA PHE A 88 -4.56 3.77 1.78
C PHE A 88 -4.38 2.45 2.54
N LEU A 89 -3.49 2.43 3.54
CA LEU A 89 -3.20 1.23 4.31
C LEU A 89 -4.43 0.75 5.10
N HIS A 90 -5.23 1.66 5.65
CA HIS A 90 -6.49 1.33 6.29
C HIS A 90 -7.48 0.65 5.35
N THR A 91 -7.64 1.20 4.15
CA THR A 91 -8.54 0.64 3.14
C THR A 91 -8.08 -0.76 2.72
N LEU A 92 -6.78 -0.90 2.48
CA LEU A 92 -6.18 -2.18 2.15
C LEU A 92 -6.35 -3.22 3.27
N LEU A 93 -6.14 -2.83 4.54
CA LEU A 93 -6.35 -3.71 5.70
C LEU A 93 -7.82 -4.14 5.86
N ARG A 94 -8.77 -3.24 5.60
CA ARG A 94 -10.20 -3.57 5.60
C ARG A 94 -10.52 -4.61 4.55
N ASP A 95 -10.04 -4.42 3.33
CA ASP A 95 -10.29 -5.33 2.20
C ASP A 95 -9.59 -6.69 2.41
N LEU A 96 -8.43 -6.70 3.05
CA LEU A 96 -7.76 -7.93 3.52
C LEU A 96 -8.58 -8.65 4.61
N GLY A 97 -9.14 -7.90 5.56
CA GLY A 97 -9.98 -8.44 6.64
C GLY A 97 -11.24 -9.12 6.13
N GLN A 98 -11.87 -8.58 5.08
CA GLN A 98 -13.05 -9.17 4.44
C GLN A 98 -12.79 -10.51 3.74
N LYS A 99 -11.53 -10.84 3.41
CA LYS A 99 -11.15 -12.13 2.78
C LYS A 99 -10.69 -13.20 3.76
N VAL A 100 -10.50 -12.84 5.03
CA VAL A 100 -10.12 -13.79 6.10
C VAL A 100 -11.35 -14.39 6.79
N GLN A 101 -12.54 -13.79 6.60
CA GLN A 101 -13.83 -14.32 7.06
C GLN A 101 -14.43 -15.29 6.05
#